data_AF-A0A968ZCJ2-F1
#
_entry.id   AF-A0A968ZCJ2-F1
#
_cell.length_a   1.000
_cell.length_b   1.000
_cell.length_c   1.000
_cell.angle_alpha   90.00
_cell.angle_beta   90.00
_cell.angle_gamma   90.00
#
_symmetry.space_group_name_H-M   'P 1'
#
loop_
_entity.id
_entity.type
_entity.pdbx_description
1 polymer ?
#
loop_
_entity_poly.entity_id
_entity_poly.type
_entity_poly.pdbx_seq_one_letter_code
_entity_poly.pdbx_strand_id
1 'polypeptide(L)'
;MAAHPDPKEKRYWLDDPANVTRLVRVFYAVCAVLVAIDVFVPKHGPFAIEHWFGFYGFFGFLACVALVLIAKQLRKVLMRPEDYYDR
;
A
#
# COMPACT_ATOMS: atom_id res chain seq x y z
N MET A 1 -45.74 13.62 6.80
CA MET A 1 -44.86 12.48 7.10
C MET A 1 -44.22 12.05 5.80
N ALA A 2 -43.22 12.80 5.33
CA ALA A 2 -42.52 12.49 4.09
C ALA A 2 -41.51 11.39 4.40
N ALA A 3 -41.70 10.21 3.81
CA ALA A 3 -40.71 9.15 3.84
C ALA A 3 -39.46 9.64 3.10
N HIS A 4 -38.41 9.96 3.86
CA HIS A 4 -37.08 10.12 3.28
C HIS A 4 -36.66 8.77 2.69
N PRO A 5 -36.32 8.68 1.40
CA PRO A 5 -35.78 7.46 0.85
C PRO A 5 -34.40 7.22 1.47
N ASP A 6 -34.26 6.10 2.17
CA ASP A 6 -33.01 5.59 2.71
C ASP A 6 -31.93 5.57 1.60
N PRO A 7 -30.81 6.28 1.75
CA PRO A 7 -29.81 6.36 0.71
C PRO A 7 -29.14 4.99 0.58
N LYS A 8 -29.57 4.21 -0.42
CA LYS A 8 -28.98 2.93 -0.82
C LYS A 8 -27.47 2.93 -0.57
N GLU A 9 -27.07 2.18 0.45
CA GLU A 9 -25.69 1.98 0.88
C GLU A 9 -24.85 1.63 -0.37
N LYS A 10 -24.02 2.58 -0.82
CA LYS A 10 -23.20 2.38 -2.03
C LYS A 10 -22.12 1.38 -1.69
N ARG A 11 -22.33 0.11 -2.03
CA ARG A 11 -21.31 -0.96 -1.93
C ARG A 11 -20.16 -0.63 -2.89
N TYR A 12 -19.00 -0.30 -2.35
CA TYR A 12 -17.77 -0.10 -3.11
C TYR A 12 -17.09 -1.45 -3.38
N TRP A 13 -16.32 -1.52 -4.47
CA TRP A 13 -15.66 -2.76 -4.86
C TRP A 13 -14.60 -3.24 -3.85
N LEU A 14 -14.14 -2.37 -2.94
CA LEU A 14 -13.19 -2.69 -1.86
C LEU A 14 -13.87 -3.17 -0.57
N ASP A 15 -15.21 -3.12 -0.49
CA ASP A 15 -15.94 -3.64 0.67
C ASP A 15 -15.97 -5.17 0.68
N ASP A 16 -15.70 -5.79 -0.48
CA ASP A 16 -15.57 -7.24 -0.59
C ASP A 16 -14.16 -7.69 -0.13
N PRO A 17 -14.05 -8.50 0.94
CA PRO A 17 -12.77 -8.97 1.45
C PRO A 17 -11.99 -9.80 0.41
N ALA A 18 -12.67 -10.38 -0.59
CA ALA A 18 -12.02 -11.11 -1.67
C ALA A 18 -11.21 -10.18 -2.58
N ASN A 19 -11.69 -8.96 -2.85
CA ASN A 19 -11.00 -7.99 -3.70
C ASN A 19 -9.78 -7.38 -2.99
N VAL A 20 -9.91 -7.09 -1.69
CA VAL A 20 -8.79 -6.65 -0.85
C VAL A 20 -7.70 -7.73 -0.80
N THR A 21 -8.09 -8.99 -0.62
CA THR A 21 -7.14 -10.11 -0.60
C THR A 21 -6.41 -10.28 -1.94
N ARG A 22 -7.12 -10.12 -3.07
CA ARG A 22 -6.49 -10.13 -4.40
C ARG A 22 -5.51 -8.99 -4.59
N LEU A 23 -5.87 -7.77 -4.18
CA LEU A 23 -4.99 -6.60 -4.27
C LEU A 23 -3.70 -6.81 -3.47
N VAL A 24 -3.81 -7.30 -2.23
CA VAL A 24 -2.66 -7.62 -1.38
C VAL A 24 -1.81 -8.73 -2.01
N ARG A 25 -2.43 -9.78 -2.57
CA ARG A 25 -1.71 -10.86 -3.24
C ARG A 25 -0.95 -10.38 -4.48
N VAL A 26 -1.57 -9.54 -5.31
CA VAL A 26 -0.92 -8.94 -6.49
C VAL A 26 0.25 -8.05 -6.05
N PHE A 27 0.08 -7.25 -5.01
CA PHE A 27 1.15 -6.45 -4.44
C PHE A 27 2.35 -7.30 -4.00
N TYR A 28 2.11 -8.36 -3.21
CA TYR A 28 3.18 -9.28 -2.81
C TYR A 28 3.85 -9.99 -4.00
N ALA A 29 3.08 -10.35 -5.03
CA ALA A 29 3.63 -10.95 -6.24
C ALA A 29 4.55 -9.98 -6.99
N VAL A 30 4.16 -8.70 -7.13
CA VAL A 30 5.00 -7.66 -7.74
C VAL A 30 6.27 -7.44 -6.92
N CYS A 31 6.18 -7.40 -5.58
CA CYS A 31 7.36 -7.31 -4.71
C CYS A 31 8.32 -8.51 -4.91
N ALA A 32 7.80 -9.74 -4.96
CA ALA A 32 8.62 -10.93 -5.18
C ALA A 32 9.32 -10.90 -6.55
N VAL A 33 8.63 -10.45 -7.61
CA VAL A 33 9.21 -10.29 -8.95
C VAL A 33 10.32 -9.25 -8.95
N LEU A 34 10.12 -8.10 -8.32
CA LEU A 34 11.14 -7.05 -8.21
C LEU A 34 12.40 -7.55 -7.47
N VAL A 35 12.23 -8.30 -6.38
CA VAL A 35 13.35 -8.92 -5.65
C VAL A 35 14.07 -9.95 -6.53
N ALA A 36 13.32 -10.78 -7.26
CA ALA A 36 13.90 -11.74 -8.19
C ALA A 36 14.74 -11.03 -9.27
N ILE A 37 14.25 -9.92 -9.84
CA ILE A 37 14.99 -9.12 -10.82
C ILE A 37 16.27 -8.54 -10.22
N ASP A 38 16.22 -8.02 -8.99
CA ASP A 38 17.41 -7.44 -8.31
C ASP A 38 18.52 -8.47 -8.05
N VAL A 39 18.18 -9.77 -7.98
CA VAL A 39 19.17 -10.87 -7.91
C VAL A 39 19.93 -11.04 -9.23
N PHE A 40 19.29 -10.76 -10.37
CA PHE A 40 19.91 -10.93 -11.69
C PHE A 40 20.69 -9.71 -12.19
N VAL A 41 20.55 -8.54 -11.53
CA VAL A 41 21.23 -7.31 -11.95
C VAL A 41 22.54 -7.12 -11.15
N PRO A 42 23.72 -7.33 -11.77
CA PRO A 42 25.00 -7.11 -11.11
C PRO A 42 25.25 -5.62 -10.88
N LYS A 43 25.60 -5.28 -9.64
CA LYS A 43 25.75 -3.89 -9.18
C LYS A 43 27.20 -3.44 -9.33
N HIS A 44 27.41 -2.32 -10.03
CA HIS A 44 28.71 -1.66 -10.19
C HIS A 44 28.75 -0.38 -9.33
N GLY A 45 28.65 -0.55 -8.02
CA GLY A 45 28.69 0.55 -7.06
C GLY A 45 30.11 0.84 -6.56
N PRO A 46 30.53 2.11 -6.36
CA PRO A 46 31.85 2.46 -5.84
C PRO A 46 32.04 2.10 -4.35
N PHE A 47 30.98 1.78 -3.60
CA PHE A 47 31.07 1.49 -2.16
C PHE A 47 30.96 -0.02 -1.88
N ALA A 48 31.82 -0.53 -0.98
CA ALA A 48 31.85 -1.96 -0.60
C ALA A 48 30.53 -2.48 0.01
N ILE A 49 29.69 -1.58 0.53
CA ILE A 49 28.37 -1.88 1.11
C ILE A 49 27.33 -2.18 0.01
N GLU A 50 27.50 -1.62 -1.18
CA GLU A 50 26.62 -1.81 -2.34
C GLU A 50 26.81 -3.19 -2.99
N HIS A 51 27.90 -3.89 -2.64
CA HIS A 51 28.18 -5.27 -3.04
C HIS A 51 27.43 -6.31 -2.20
N TRP A 52 26.74 -5.91 -1.13
CA TRP A 52 25.94 -6.87 -0.35
C TRP A 52 24.77 -7.34 -1.20
N PHE A 53 24.76 -8.65 -1.46
CA PHE A 53 23.72 -9.33 -2.25
C PHE A 53 22.32 -8.92 -1.77
N GLY A 54 21.54 -8.30 -2.68
CA GLY A 54 20.16 -7.88 -2.42
C GLY A 54 19.97 -6.55 -1.66
N PHE A 55 21.01 -5.74 -1.42
CA PHE A 55 20.87 -4.48 -0.66
C PHE A 55 19.79 -3.54 -1.22
N TYR A 56 19.81 -3.27 -2.53
CA TYR A 56 18.87 -2.34 -3.16
C TYR A 56 17.46 -2.93 -3.30
N GLY A 57 17.32 -4.22 -3.60
CA GLY A 57 16.03 -4.90 -3.59
C GLY A 57 15.39 -4.86 -2.21
N PHE A 58 16.18 -5.11 -1.15
CA PHE A 58 15.70 -5.02 0.23
C PHE A 58 15.38 -3.57 0.61
N PHE A 59 16.23 -2.60 0.26
CA PHE A 59 16.00 -1.19 0.54
C PHE A 59 14.75 -0.65 -0.18
N GLY A 60 14.56 -0.98 -1.46
CA GLY A 60 13.39 -0.60 -2.24
C GLY A 60 12.10 -1.24 -1.71
N PHE A 61 12.16 -2.50 -1.30
CA PHE A 61 11.04 -3.17 -0.62
C PHE A 61 10.70 -2.47 0.70
N LEU A 62 11.71 -2.19 1.54
CA LEU A 62 11.52 -1.54 2.83
C LEU A 62 10.98 -0.11 2.67
N ALA A 63 11.48 0.64 1.70
CA ALA A 63 11.00 1.98 1.36
C ALA A 63 9.54 1.95 0.91
N CYS A 64 9.15 0.98 0.08
CA CYS A 64 7.77 0.82 -0.37
C CYS A 64 6.83 0.46 0.80
N VAL A 65 7.22 -0.48 1.65
CA VAL A 65 6.47 -0.86 2.86
C VAL A 65 6.33 0.34 3.81
N ALA A 66 7.43 1.08 4.04
CA ALA A 66 7.43 2.26 4.88
C ALA A 66 6.46 3.33 4.35
N LEU A 67 6.46 3.59 3.04
CA LEU A 67 5.55 4.56 2.41
C LEU A 67 4.07 4.19 2.65
N VAL A 68 3.71 2.91 2.46
CA VAL A 68 2.35 2.43 2.69
C VAL A 68 1.94 2.54 4.17
N LEU A 69 2.84 2.19 5.10
CA LEU A 69 2.59 2.33 6.53
C LEU A 69 2.39 3.79 6.94
N ILE A 70 3.20 4.70 6.42
CA ILE A 70 3.07 6.15 6.65
C ILE A 70 1.73 6.63 6.11
N ALA A 71 1.34 6.25 4.88
CA ALA A 71 0.04 6.63 4.31
C ALA A 71 -1.14 6.12 5.15
N LYS A 72 -1.06 4.90 5.69
CA LYS A 72 -2.07 4.33 6.59
C LYS A 72 -2.14 5.10 7.91
N GLN A 73 -1.01 5.53 8.46
CA GLN A 73 -0.98 6.31 9.68
C GLN A 73 -1.51 7.73 9.44
N LEU A 74 -1.15 8.36 8.32
CA LEU A 74 -1.69 9.63 7.87
C LEU A 74 -3.20 9.55 7.69
N ARG A 75 -3.74 8.45 7.16
CA ARG A 75 -5.19 8.25 7.06
C ARG A 75 -5.88 8.34 8.42
N LYS A 76 -5.28 7.82 9.50
CA LYS A 76 -5.86 7.93 10.85
C LYS A 76 -5.83 9.36 11.39
N VAL A 77 -4.75 10.10 11.13
CA VAL A 77 -4.61 11.50 11.57
C VAL A 77 -5.51 12.43 10.76
N LEU A 78 -5.68 12.15 9.47
CA LEU A 78 -6.47 12.94 8.54
C LEU A 78 -7.98 12.62 8.61
N MET A 79 -8.37 11.45 9.11
CA MET A 79 -9.78 11.10 9.29
C MET A 79 -10.40 12.07 10.30
N ARG A 80 -11.14 13.04 9.76
CA ARG A 80 -11.81 14.10 10.48
C ARG A 80 -13.16 13.59 10.98
N PRO A 81 -13.62 13.99 12.19
CA PRO A 81 -14.96 13.63 12.66
C PRO A 81 -16.04 14.12 11.69
N GLU A 82 -17.05 13.27 11.49
CA GLU A 82 -18.13 13.45 10.52
C GLU A 82 -18.99 14.70 10.84
N ASP A 83 -19.02 15.12 12.11
CA ASP A 83 -19.77 16.29 12.61
C ASP A 83 -19.21 17.67 12.17
N TYR A 84 -18.20 17.73 11.30
CA TYR A 84 -17.60 19.00 10.88
C TYR A 84 -18.52 19.85 9.97
N TYR A 85 -19.48 19.23 9.28
CA TYR A 85 -20.41 19.90 8.36
C TYR A 85 -21.81 20.14 8.94
N ASP A 86 -22.09 19.68 10.16
CA ASP A 86 -23.36 19.89 10.86
C ASP A 86 -23.37 21.17 11.73
N ARG A 87 -22.47 22.12 11.43
CA ARG A 87 -22.54 23.50 11.93
C ARG A 87 -22.55 24.51 10.80
#